data_AF-A0A644TLD1-F1
#
_entry.id   AF-A0A644TLD1-F1
#
_cell.length_a   1.000
_cell.length_b   1.000
_cell.length_c   1.000
_cell.angle_alpha   90.00
_cell.angle_beta   90.00
_cell.angle_gamma   90.00
#
_symmetry.space_group_name_H-M   'P 1'
#
loop_
_entity.id
_entity.type
_entity.pdbx_description
1 polymer ?
#
loop_
_entity_poly.entity_id
_entity_poly.type
_entity_poly.pdbx_seq_one_letter_code
_entity_poly.pdbx_strand_id
1 'polypeptide(L)' 'MGLYAEPALLERFLELYEARVGKKADMGKSCLRFSEPDAIPYALMGEVATWFDLDRWIDLYRSRRTPGGRKTAKEENP' A
#
# COMPACT_ATOMS: atom_id res chain seq x y z
N MET A 1 -1.88 -5.16 -2.33
CA MET A 1 -0.41 -5.31 -2.34
C MET A 1 0.13 -4.66 -1.08
N GLY A 2 1.19 -5.20 -0.46
CA GLY A 2 1.68 -4.87 0.89
C GLY A 2 1.47 -3.43 1.35
N LEU A 3 2.20 -2.47 0.76
CA LEU A 3 2.14 -1.05 1.14
C LEU A 3 0.72 -0.45 1.09
N TYR A 4 -0.07 -0.82 0.09
CA TYR A 4 -1.45 -0.36 -0.07
C TYR A 4 -2.45 -1.08 0.81
N ALA A 5 -2.06 -2.20 1.42
CA ALA A 5 -2.97 -2.99 2.21
C ALA A 5 -3.23 -2.31 3.54
N GLU A 6 -2.26 -1.62 4.13
CA GLU A 6 -2.41 -0.99 5.44
C GLU A 6 -2.33 0.54 5.33
N PRO A 7 -3.42 1.28 5.63
CA PRO A 7 -3.46 2.74 5.49
C PRO A 7 -2.37 3.46 6.26
N ALA A 8 -2.07 3.03 7.49
CA ALA A 8 -1.04 3.65 8.33
C ALA A 8 0.37 3.52 7.72
N LEU A 9 0.67 2.40 7.05
CA LEU A 9 1.95 2.24 6.35
C LEU A 9 2.03 3.11 5.10
N LEU A 10 0.91 3.25 4.39
CA LEU A 10 0.83 4.13 3.23
C LEU A 10 1.02 5.60 3.63
N GLU A 11 0.37 6.06 4.70
CA GLU A 11 0.52 7.42 5.22
C GLU A 11 1.97 7.71 5.60
N ARG A 12 2.59 6.83 6.41
CA ARG A 12 4.01 6.94 6.76
C ARG A 12 4.91 7.00 5.54
N PHE A 13 4.63 6.17 4.53
CA PHE A 13 5.38 6.19 3.29
C PHE A 13 5.27 7.53 2.55
N LEU A 14 4.07 8.09 2.43
CA LEU A 14 3.84 9.35 1.73
C LEU A 14 4.56 10.52 2.43
N GLU A 15 4.53 10.56 3.77
CA GLU A 15 5.26 11.54 4.56
C GLU A 15 6.77 11.44 4.34
N LEU A 16 7.33 10.22 4.41
CA LEU A 16 8.76 9.99 4.20
C LEU A 16 9.19 10.24 2.75
N TYR A 17 8.31 9.95 1.79
CA TYR A 17 8.55 10.25 0.38
C TYR A 17 8.64 11.75 0.15
N GLU A 18 7.66 12.52 0.63
CA GLU A 18 7.66 13.98 0.49
C GLU A 18 8.87 14.61 1.20
N ALA A 19 9.25 14.11 2.38
CA ALA A 19 10.43 14.59 3.11
C ALA A 19 11.77 14.32 2.40
N ARG A 20 11.93 13.17 1.73
CA ARG A 20 13.20 12.80 1.06
C ARG A 20 13.30 13.28 -0.38
N VAL A 21 12.19 13.29 -1.11
CA VAL A 21 12.13 13.66 -2.53
C VAL A 21 11.81 15.15 -2.69
N GLY A 22 11.22 15.79 -1.67
CA GLY A 22 10.80 17.20 -1.72
C GLY A 22 9.56 17.43 -2.58
N LYS A 23 8.92 16.36 -3.06
CA LYS A 23 7.72 16.37 -3.91
C LYS A 23 6.78 15.26 -3.46
N LYS A 24 5.48 15.47 -3.64
CA LYS A 24 4.47 14.44 -3.41
C LYS A 24 4.62 13.30 -4.42
N ALA A 25 4.37 12.08 -3.99
CA ALA A 25 4.34 10.93 -4.87
C ALA A 25 3.19 11.06 -5.89
N ASP A 26 3.48 10.89 -7.19
CA ASP A 26 2.44 10.71 -8.21
C ASP A 26 1.89 9.29 -8.09
N MET A 27 0.69 9.14 -7.55
CA MET A 27 0.11 7.85 -7.21
C MET A 27 -1.29 7.68 -7.80
N GLY A 28 -1.49 6.55 -8.49
CA GLY A 28 -2.80 6.07 -8.93
C GLY A 28 -3.44 5.14 -7.90
N LYS A 29 -4.54 4.47 -8.30
CA LYS A 29 -5.29 3.53 -7.42
C LYS A 29 -4.43 2.40 -6.82
N SER A 30 -3.37 1.99 -7.54
CA SER A 30 -2.48 0.89 -7.11
C SER A 30 -1.04 1.04 -7.60
N CYS A 31 -0.62 2.22 -8.08
CA CYS A 31 0.69 2.41 -8.68
C CYS A 31 1.33 3.73 -8.26
N LEU A 32 2.66 3.73 -8.11
CA LEU A 32 3.50 4.92 -8.01
C LEU A 32 4.13 5.17 -9.38
N ARG A 33 4.01 6.40 -9.90
CA ARG A 33 4.63 6.80 -11.16
C ARG A 33 5.87 7.65 -10.87
N PHE A 34 6.96 7.30 -11.54
CA PHE A 34 8.17 8.09 -11.58
C PHE A 34 8.30 8.74 -12.96
N SER A 35 8.24 10.07 -13.02
CA SER A 35 8.36 10.83 -14.27
C SER A 35 9.82 11.07 -14.67
N GLU A 36 10.70 11.16 -13.68
CA GLU A 36 12.14 11.40 -13.82
C GLU A 36 12.89 10.16 -13.32
N PRO A 37 13.49 9.33 -14.21
CA PRO A 37 14.19 8.12 -13.81
C PRO A 37 15.36 8.35 -12.83
N ASP A 38 16.08 9.46 -13.00
CA ASP A 38 17.23 9.81 -12.16
C ASP A 38 16.82 10.26 -10.75
N ALA A 39 15.56 10.64 -10.56
CA ALA A 39 15.02 11.10 -9.28
C ALA A 39 14.36 9.98 -8.45
N ILE A 40 14.45 8.72 -8.89
CA ILE A 40 13.84 7.59 -8.17
C ILE A 40 14.61 7.39 -6.84
N PRO A 41 13.93 7.48 -5.68
CA PRO A 41 14.58 7.35 -4.38
C PRO A 41 14.81 5.87 -4.03
N TYR A 42 15.75 5.21 -4.70
CA TYR A 42 16.04 3.77 -4.52
C TYR A 42 16.35 3.39 -3.08
N ALA A 43 17.06 4.24 -2.34
CA ALA A 43 17.35 4.00 -0.92
C ALA A 43 16.07 3.95 -0.07
N LEU A 44 15.10 4.84 -0.33
CA LEU A 44 13.80 4.81 0.33
C LEU A 44 13.01 3.56 -0.07
N MET A 45 13.01 3.18 -1.35
CA MET A 45 12.33 1.95 -1.80
C MET A 45 12.90 0.69 -1.12
N GLY A 46 14.23 0.62 -0.96
CA GLY A 46 14.89 -0.44 -0.23
C GLY A 46 14.46 -0.52 1.23
N GLU A 47 14.34 0.63 1.90
CA GLU A 47 13.84 0.69 3.28
C GLU A 47 12.37 0.28 3.40
N VAL A 48 11.52 0.75 2.48
CA VAL A 48 10.09 0.40 2.45
C VAL A 48 9.90 -1.10 2.27
N ALA A 49 10.76 -1.75 1.48
CA ALA A 49 10.73 -3.20 1.29
C ALA A 49 10.98 -3.98 2.59
N THR A 50 11.64 -3.39 3.60
CA THR A 50 11.88 -4.04 4.90
C THR A 50 10.82 -3.74 5.95
N TRP A 51 9.91 -2.80 5.71
CA TRP A 51 8.89 -2.43 6.71
C TRP A 51 7.77 -3.46 6.87
N PHE A 52 7.65 -4.37 5.92
CA PHE A 52 6.54 -5.30 5.87
C PHE A 52 7.02 -6.75 6.02
N ASP A 53 6.58 -7.37 7.10
CA ASP A 53 6.86 -8.77 7.39
C ASP A 53 6.02 -9.72 6.51
N LEU A 54 6.61 -10.87 6.15
CA LEU A 54 5.99 -11.85 5.27
C LEU A 54 4.81 -12.56 5.95
N ASP A 55 4.94 -12.95 7.21
CA ASP A 55 3.87 -13.66 7.93
C ASP A 55 2.68 -12.71 8.15
N ARG A 56 2.95 -11.47 8.55
CA ARG A 56 1.93 -10.42 8.62
C ARG A 56 1.21 -10.21 7.28
N TRP A 57 1.95 -10.25 6.17
CA TRP A 57 1.33 -10.17 4.83
C TRP A 57 0.39 -11.32 4.55
N ILE A 58 0.82 -12.56 4.86
CA ILE A 58 0.01 -13.77 4.65
C ILE A 58 -1.28 -13.68 5.45
N ASP A 59 -1.21 -13.27 6.71
CA ASP A 59 -2.39 -13.12 7.58
C ASP A 59 -3.34 -12.04 7.08
N LEU A 60 -2.81 -10.88 6.70
CA LEU A 60 -3.61 -9.78 6.14
C LEU A 60 -4.28 -10.18 4.81
N TYR A 61 -3.55 -10.89 3.97
CA TYR A 61 -4.06 -11.37 2.69
C TYR A 61 -5.17 -12.39 2.88
N ARG A 62 -5.00 -13.34 3.83
CA ARG A 62 -6.00 -14.33 4.18
C ARG A 62 -7.25 -13.70 4.79
N SER A 63 -7.11 -12.74 5.71
CA SER A 63 -8.26 -12.07 6.32
C SER A 63 -9.11 -11.28 5.32
N ARG A 64 -8.49 -10.76 4.24
CA ARG A 64 -9.18 -10.06 3.15
C ARG A 64 -9.76 -10.99 2.09
N ARG A 65 -9.37 -12.26 2.08
CA ARG A 65 -10.00 -13.31 1.28
C ARG A 65 -11.04 -14.02 2.13
N THR A 66 -12.31 -13.65 1.98
CA THR A 66 -13.41 -14.51 2.42
C THR A 66 -13.33 -15.85 1.67
N PRO A 67 -13.39 -17.01 2.35
CA PRO A 67 -13.53 -18.30 1.69
C PRO A 67 -14.97 -18.42 1.19
N GLY A 68 -15.25 -17.85 0.01
CA GLY A 68 -16.56 -17.94 -0.62
C GLY A 68 -16.97 -16.65 -1.28
N GLY A 69 -16.72 -16.54 -2.58
CA GLY A 69 -17.56 -15.73 -3.44
C GLY A 69 -18.98 -16.32 -3.49
N ARG A 70 -19.80 -16.02 -2.49
CA ARG A 70 -21.26 -15.93 -2.66
C ARG A 70 -21.69 -14.60 -2.12
N LYS A 71 -22.28 -13.80 -3.01
CA LYS A 71 -22.94 -12.53 -2.70
C LYS A 71 -24.01 -12.82 -1.64
N THR A 72 -23.91 -12.23 -0.45
CA THR A 72 -25.08 -12.04 0.40
C THR A 72 -25.71 -10.71 0.01
N ALA A 73 -26.95 -10.81 -0.47
CA ALA A 73 -27.79 -9.68 -0.83
C ALA A 73 -28.09 -8.83 0.41
N LYS A 74 -28.09 -7.52 0.18
CA LYS A 74 -28.89 -6.47 0.84
C LYS A 74 -29.68 -6.93 2.08
N GLU A 75 -29.21 -6.55 3.27
CA GLU A 75 -30.05 -6.56 4.47
C GLU A 75 -30.64 -5.15 4.62
N GLU A 76 -31.91 -5.02 4.24
CA GLU A 76 -32.74 -3.85 4.49
C GLU A 76 -33.05 -3.81 5.99
N ASN A 77 -32.65 -2.72 6.65
CA ASN A 77 -32.92 -2.48 8.06
C ASN A 77 -34.36 -1.95 8.24
N PRO A 78 -35.07 -2.33 9.33
CA PRO A 78 -36.43 -1.85 9.63
C PRO A 78 -36.52 -0.33 9.82
#